data_AF-A0A3M1DJS0-F1
#
_entry.id   AF-A0A3M1DJS0-F1
#
_cell.length_a   1.000
_cell.length_b   1.000
_cell.length_c   1.000
_cell.angle_alpha   90.00
_cell.angle_beta   90.00
_cell.angle_gamma   90.00
#
_symmetry.space_group_name_H-M   'P 1'
#
loop_
_entity.id
_entity.type
_entity.pdbx_description
1 polymer ?
#
loop_
_entity_poly.entity_id
_entity_poly.type
_entity_poly.pdbx_seq_one_letter_code
_entity_poly.pdbx_strand_id
1 'polypeptide(L)'
;MAFYLRLLAAFVLEPSGLSHGPAAQALTTAILAFIGLTGLVRGLHGLEFLEELAVSIKLSIIAALLIGLARHDLTMVPFYPIPDGGYSLTERLRMLAGILLVVQGFETSRYLGEEYPQQLRIRSMRLAQLLSGAIYLVFIALVTPLLGYLPEGKVDETAIITITSHVATVLPLMLIVAAVMSQFSAAVADTLGSGGLLAERTGGWLSSRRAYALVTALAIALIWLANIFEIITWASQAFAAYYLAQTVTAQWLARRRGEHGRAMAFALLAVLLLAITLFARPVG
;
A
#
# COMPACT_ATOMS: atom_id res chain seq x y z
N MET A 1 -7.43 4.53 1.37
CA MET A 1 -7.62 5.49 2.50
C MET A 1 -7.75 4.82 3.87
N ALA A 2 -8.84 4.09 4.16
CA ALA A 2 -9.12 3.54 5.49
C ALA A 2 -7.96 2.65 6.01
N PHE A 3 -7.52 1.70 5.18
CA PHE A 3 -6.35 0.86 5.47
C PHE A 3 -5.11 1.69 5.84
N TYR A 4 -4.69 2.62 4.98
CA TYR A 4 -3.49 3.43 5.21
C TYR A 4 -3.54 4.17 6.54
N LEU A 5 -4.65 4.84 6.83
CA LEU A 5 -4.76 5.64 8.06
C LEU A 5 -4.92 4.77 9.32
N ARG A 6 -5.48 3.56 9.19
CA ARG A 6 -5.52 2.58 10.27
C ARG A 6 -4.14 2.03 10.58
N LEU A 7 -3.33 1.78 9.55
CA LEU A 7 -1.93 1.38 9.69
C LEU A 7 -1.10 2.51 10.30
N LEU A 8 -1.30 3.76 9.85
CA LEU A 8 -0.70 4.94 10.46
C LEU A 8 -1.00 5.01 11.96
N ALA A 9 -2.27 4.89 12.34
CA ALA A 9 -2.68 4.94 13.74
C ALA A 9 -2.06 3.79 14.55
N ALA A 10 -1.97 2.58 13.98
CA ALA A 10 -1.29 1.45 14.61
C ALA A 10 0.19 1.77 14.89
N PHE A 11 0.93 2.28 13.90
CA PHE A 11 2.35 2.66 14.07
C PHE A 11 2.55 3.76 15.12
N VAL A 12 1.69 4.76 15.16
CA VAL A 12 1.79 5.87 16.12
C VAL A 12 1.49 5.41 17.55
N LEU A 13 0.54 4.50 17.72
CA LEU A 13 0.08 4.05 19.04
C LEU A 13 0.80 2.80 19.55
N GLU A 14 1.62 2.15 18.72
CA GLU A 14 2.41 0.98 19.09
C GLU A 14 3.26 1.22 20.35
N PRO A 15 4.01 2.34 20.50
CA PRO A 15 4.83 2.57 21.69
C PRO A 15 4.03 2.68 23.00
N SER A 16 2.73 2.99 22.90
CA SER A 16 1.81 3.08 24.04
C SER A 16 1.02 1.78 24.28
N GLY A 17 1.20 0.75 23.45
CA GLY A 17 0.43 -0.49 23.52
C GLY A 17 -1.05 -0.33 23.13
N LEU A 18 -1.40 0.75 22.42
CA LEU A 18 -2.78 1.10 22.03
C LEU A 18 -3.02 0.95 20.51
N SER A 19 -2.18 0.18 19.83
CA SER A 19 -2.24 -0.06 18.37
C SER A 19 -3.48 -0.82 17.91
N HIS A 20 -4.18 -1.50 18.83
CA HIS A 20 -5.42 -2.24 18.57
C HIS A 20 -6.63 -1.66 19.28
N GLY A 21 -7.80 -1.86 18.67
CA GLY A 21 -9.09 -1.51 19.26
C GLY A 21 -9.52 -0.04 19.04
N PRO A 22 -10.35 0.50 19.96
CA PRO A 22 -11.08 1.75 19.72
C PRO A 22 -10.18 2.99 19.68
N ALA A 23 -9.02 2.98 20.35
CA ALA A 23 -8.08 4.11 20.31
C ALA A 23 -7.51 4.32 18.90
N ALA A 24 -7.07 3.25 18.24
CA ALA A 24 -6.61 3.30 16.86
C ALA A 24 -7.73 3.70 15.90
N GLN A 25 -8.96 3.20 16.09
CA GLN A 25 -10.12 3.59 15.29
C GLN A 25 -10.47 5.08 15.46
N ALA A 26 -10.41 5.60 16.68
CA ALA A 26 -10.66 7.01 16.98
C ALA A 26 -9.62 7.92 16.34
N LEU A 27 -8.33 7.60 16.47
CA LEU A 27 -7.24 8.36 15.83
C LEU A 27 -7.38 8.34 14.29
N THR A 28 -7.67 7.16 13.72
CA THR A 28 -7.93 7.01 12.29
C THR A 28 -9.10 7.89 11.83
N THR A 29 -10.19 7.90 12.59
CA THR A 29 -11.38 8.72 12.32
C THR A 29 -11.05 10.21 12.40
N ALA A 30 -10.26 10.64 13.38
CA ALA A 30 -9.83 12.03 13.53
C ALA A 30 -9.00 12.50 12.32
N ILE A 31 -8.06 11.67 11.86
CA ILE A 31 -7.23 11.99 10.68
C ILE A 31 -8.07 11.98 9.40
N LEU A 32 -8.97 11.01 9.23
CA LEU A 32 -9.93 10.98 8.12
C LEU A 32 -10.77 12.26 8.09
N ALA A 33 -11.37 12.63 9.22
CA ALA A 33 -12.16 13.84 9.35
C ALA A 33 -11.34 15.09 9.01
N PHE A 34 -10.09 15.17 9.47
CA PHE A 34 -9.18 16.26 9.12
C PHE A 34 -8.93 16.36 7.61
N ILE A 35 -8.62 15.25 6.93
CA ILE A 35 -8.40 15.21 5.48
C ILE A 35 -9.70 15.59 4.74
N GLY A 36 -10.82 14.99 5.10
CA GLY A 36 -12.12 15.25 4.47
C GLY A 36 -12.61 16.69 4.64
N LEU A 37 -12.51 17.25 5.85
CA LEU A 37 -12.86 18.65 6.12
C LEU A 37 -11.92 19.62 5.39
N THR A 38 -10.61 19.34 5.37
CA THR A 38 -9.64 20.15 4.63
C THR A 38 -9.95 20.12 3.13
N GLY A 39 -10.23 18.94 2.57
CA GLY A 39 -10.63 18.77 1.18
C GLY A 39 -11.94 19.49 0.85
N LEU A 40 -12.91 19.49 1.76
CA LEU A 40 -14.18 20.18 1.60
C LEU A 40 -14.02 21.72 1.58
N VAL A 41 -13.19 22.27 2.47
CA VAL A 41 -13.04 23.73 2.66
C VAL A 41 -12.05 24.35 1.67
N ARG A 42 -10.86 23.77 1.52
CA ARG A 42 -9.73 24.39 0.81
C ARG A 42 -9.36 23.68 -0.50
N GLY A 43 -9.90 22.49 -0.75
CA GLY A 43 -9.31 21.56 -1.70
C GLY A 43 -7.98 20.99 -1.15
N LEU A 44 -7.44 19.97 -1.83
CA LEU A 44 -6.27 19.22 -1.32
C LEU A 44 -4.96 19.56 -2.05
N HIS A 45 -4.94 20.53 -2.98
CA HIS A 45 -3.74 20.94 -3.72
C HIS A 45 -2.57 21.37 -2.82
N GLY A 46 -2.85 22.01 -1.67
CA GLY A 46 -1.80 22.40 -0.72
C GLY A 46 -1.13 21.23 0.00
N LEU A 47 -1.76 20.05 0.03
CA LEU A 47 -1.21 18.85 0.66
C LEU A 47 -0.32 18.05 -0.31
N GLU A 48 -0.40 18.32 -1.61
CA GLU A 48 0.41 17.70 -2.65
C GLU A 48 1.87 18.16 -2.58
N PHE A 49 2.14 19.44 -2.30
CA PHE A 49 3.52 19.95 -2.16
C PHE A 49 4.30 19.29 -1.01
N LEU A 50 3.60 18.79 0.02
CA LEU A 50 4.25 18.04 1.11
C LEU A 50 4.77 16.67 0.64
N GLU A 51 4.32 16.19 -0.53
CA GLU A 51 4.64 14.86 -1.04
C GLU A 51 6.10 14.73 -1.49
N GLU A 52 6.69 15.71 -2.18
CA GLU A 52 8.08 15.62 -2.64
C GLU A 52 9.07 15.50 -1.47
N LEU A 53 8.88 16.33 -0.44
CA LEU A 53 9.66 16.27 0.79
C LEU A 53 9.42 14.94 1.51
N ALA A 54 8.17 14.50 1.59
CA ALA A 54 7.82 13.24 2.22
C ALA A 54 8.45 12.04 1.52
N VAL A 55 8.44 12.00 0.19
CA VAL A 55 9.09 10.94 -0.60
C VAL A 55 10.60 10.93 -0.36
N SER A 56 11.24 12.10 -0.36
CA SER A 56 12.68 12.22 -0.12
C SER A 56 13.09 11.71 1.27
N ILE A 57 12.31 12.06 2.30
CA ILE A 57 12.53 11.58 3.67
C ILE A 57 12.29 10.07 3.76
N LYS A 58 11.21 9.56 3.18
CA LYS A 58 10.89 8.11 3.17
C LYS A 58 12.00 7.30 2.49
N LEU A 59 12.48 7.73 1.32
CA LEU A 59 13.57 7.04 0.61
C LEU A 59 14.88 7.07 1.40
N SER A 60 15.16 8.18 2.09
CA SER A 60 16.34 8.27 2.96
C SER A 60 16.25 7.30 4.14
N ILE A 61 15.07 7.17 4.76
CA ILE A 61 14.82 6.21 5.84
C ILE A 61 14.93 4.77 5.33
N ILE A 62 14.35 4.47 4.16
CA ILE A 62 14.47 3.14 3.52
C ILE A 62 15.94 2.82 3.25
N ALA A 63 16.71 3.75 2.67
CA ALA A 63 18.13 3.54 2.42
C ALA A 63 18.91 3.26 3.71
N ALA A 64 18.67 4.06 4.77
CA ALA A 64 19.28 3.84 6.08
C ALA A 64 18.90 2.48 6.69
N LEU A 65 17.63 2.08 6.57
CA LEU A 65 17.14 0.77 7.02
C LEU A 65 17.84 -0.37 6.28
N LEU A 66 17.91 -0.32 4.94
CA LEU A 66 18.55 -1.36 4.14
C LEU A 66 20.05 -1.48 4.45
N ILE A 67 20.75 -0.35 4.62
CA ILE A 67 22.16 -0.34 5.04
C ILE A 67 22.32 -0.92 6.45
N GLY A 68 21.44 -0.55 7.38
CA GLY A 68 21.43 -1.06 8.74
C GLY A 68 21.24 -2.57 8.79
N LEU A 69 20.24 -3.09 8.06
CA LEU A 69 19.97 -4.52 7.95
C LEU A 69 21.14 -5.27 7.31
N ALA A 70 21.66 -4.78 6.17
CA ALA A 70 22.80 -5.40 5.51
C ALA A 70 24.04 -5.48 6.42
N ARG A 71 24.33 -4.41 7.17
CA ARG A 71 25.43 -4.40 8.14
C ARG A 71 25.19 -5.39 9.28
N HIS A 72 23.97 -5.45 9.80
CA HIS A 72 23.60 -6.37 10.86
C HIS A 72 23.71 -7.83 10.40
N ASP A 73 23.20 -8.16 9.21
CA ASP A 73 23.25 -9.50 8.62
C ASP A 73 24.69 -9.99 8.39
N LEU A 74 25.62 -9.11 8.02
CA LEU A 74 27.05 -9.44 7.90
C LEU A 74 27.68 -9.88 9.24
N THR A 75 27.11 -9.47 10.37
CA THR A 75 27.62 -9.78 11.72
C THR A 75 26.89 -10.94 12.40
N MET A 76 25.83 -11.46 11.78
CA MET A 76 24.96 -12.46 12.37
C MET A 76 25.46 -13.89 12.05
N VAL A 77 25.70 -14.70 13.09
CA VAL A 77 26.03 -16.13 12.98
C VAL A 77 25.28 -16.85 14.12
N PRO A 78 24.24 -17.66 13.89
CA PRO A 78 23.85 -18.37 12.67
C PRO A 78 22.53 -17.89 12.04
N PHE A 79 22.26 -18.38 10.82
CA PHE A 79 20.98 -18.24 10.13
C PHE A 79 19.87 -18.85 10.98
N TYR A 80 18.95 -18.03 11.52
CA TYR A 80 17.77 -18.55 12.19
C TYR A 80 16.94 -19.35 11.18
N PRO A 81 16.55 -20.60 11.48
CA PRO A 81 15.66 -21.34 10.61
C PRO A 81 14.34 -20.56 10.49
N ILE A 82 13.89 -20.35 9.24
CA ILE A 82 12.61 -19.68 8.97
C ILE A 82 11.52 -20.52 9.65
N PRO A 83 10.77 -19.96 10.62
CA PRO A 83 9.71 -20.69 11.30
C PRO A 83 8.71 -21.25 10.29
N ASP A 84 8.41 -22.55 10.39
CA ASP A 84 7.34 -23.10 9.58
C ASP A 84 6.01 -22.60 10.13
N GLY A 85 5.38 -21.67 9.42
CA GLY A 85 4.09 -21.10 9.83
C GLY A 85 2.91 -22.08 9.79
N GLY A 86 3.14 -23.36 9.50
CA GLY A 86 2.10 -24.41 9.45
C GLY A 86 1.14 -24.31 8.27
N TYR A 87 1.30 -23.31 7.40
CA TYR A 87 0.46 -23.09 6.24
C TYR A 87 0.90 -23.93 5.04
N SER A 88 -0.07 -24.55 4.37
CA SER A 88 0.14 -25.21 3.08
C SER A 88 0.57 -24.21 2.00
N LEU A 89 1.21 -24.69 0.92
CA LEU A 89 1.60 -23.84 -0.19
C LEU A 89 0.40 -23.07 -0.78
N THR A 90 -0.76 -23.71 -0.85
CA THR A 90 -1.99 -23.10 -1.37
C THR A 90 -2.46 -21.94 -0.48
N GLU A 91 -2.38 -22.09 0.84
CA GLU A 91 -2.74 -21.02 1.77
C GLU A 91 -1.76 -19.85 1.66
N ARG A 92 -0.46 -20.12 1.59
CA ARG A 92 0.56 -19.08 1.38
C ARG A 92 0.32 -18.29 0.10
N LEU A 93 0.00 -18.97 -1.01
CA LEU A 93 -0.31 -18.30 -2.27
C LEU A 93 -1.58 -17.45 -2.18
N ARG A 94 -2.61 -17.91 -1.46
CA ARG A 94 -3.86 -17.15 -1.24
C ARG A 94 -3.68 -15.94 -0.31
N MET A 95 -2.81 -16.06 0.68
CA MET A 95 -2.40 -14.95 1.56
C MET A 95 -1.58 -13.91 0.78
N LEU A 96 -0.60 -14.37 -0.03
CA LEU A 96 0.15 -13.49 -0.95
C LEU A 96 -0.77 -12.76 -1.93
N ALA A 97 -1.80 -13.43 -2.44
CA ALA A 97 -2.84 -12.81 -3.25
C ALA A 97 -3.65 -11.74 -2.47
N GLY A 98 -3.91 -11.97 -1.18
CA GLY A 98 -4.60 -11.04 -0.29
C GLY A 98 -3.85 -9.74 0.00
N ILE A 99 -2.52 -9.74 -0.12
CA ILE A 99 -1.68 -8.55 0.09
C ILE A 99 -1.30 -7.82 -1.20
N LEU A 100 -1.96 -8.11 -2.34
CA LEU A 100 -1.72 -7.42 -3.60
C LEU A 100 -1.82 -5.88 -3.48
N LEU A 101 -2.65 -5.38 -2.54
CA LEU A 101 -2.78 -3.97 -2.16
C LEU A 101 -1.43 -3.24 -2.00
N VAL A 102 -0.40 -3.93 -1.50
CA VAL A 102 0.91 -3.33 -1.20
C VAL A 102 1.66 -2.83 -2.45
N VAL A 103 1.35 -3.36 -3.64
CA VAL A 103 2.07 -3.05 -4.89
C VAL A 103 1.26 -2.15 -5.82
N GLN A 104 0.20 -1.52 -5.30
CA GLN A 104 -0.72 -0.71 -6.10
C GLN A 104 -0.30 0.76 -6.17
N GLY A 105 -1.06 1.55 -6.92
CA GLY A 105 -0.79 2.99 -7.09
C GLY A 105 0.25 3.32 -8.16
N PHE A 106 0.83 2.33 -8.84
CA PHE A 106 1.78 2.57 -9.94
C PHE A 106 1.18 3.30 -11.15
N GLU A 107 -0.14 3.39 -11.23
CA GLU A 107 -0.87 3.99 -12.34
C GLU A 107 -1.21 5.46 -12.13
N THR A 108 -0.84 6.07 -10.99
CA THR A 108 -1.13 7.48 -10.69
C THR A 108 -0.67 8.42 -11.81
N SER A 109 0.55 8.22 -12.33
CA SER A 109 1.04 9.05 -13.44
C SER A 109 0.18 8.94 -14.71
N ARG A 110 -0.63 7.89 -14.91
CA ARG A 110 -1.54 7.77 -16.06
C ARG A 110 -2.55 8.92 -16.07
N TYR A 111 -3.01 9.35 -14.91
CA TYR A 111 -4.07 10.36 -14.78
C TYR A 111 -3.57 11.80 -15.00
N LEU A 112 -2.25 12.02 -15.01
CA LEU A 112 -1.64 13.35 -15.17
C LEU A 112 -1.46 13.76 -16.65
N GLY A 113 -2.44 13.44 -17.50
CA GLY A 113 -2.33 13.61 -18.96
C GLY A 113 -2.38 15.04 -19.45
N GLU A 114 -2.96 15.94 -18.66
CA GLU A 114 -3.05 17.36 -18.97
C GLU A 114 -1.72 18.09 -18.66
N GLU A 115 -0.94 17.56 -17.71
CA GLU A 115 0.30 18.18 -17.23
C GLU A 115 1.55 17.58 -17.90
N TYR A 116 1.56 16.26 -18.13
CA TYR A 116 2.77 15.56 -18.56
C TYR A 116 2.59 14.75 -19.86
N PRO A 117 3.58 14.80 -20.78
CA PRO A 117 3.57 14.01 -22.00
C PRO A 117 3.46 12.50 -21.75
N GLN A 118 2.79 11.78 -22.65
CA GLN A 118 2.59 10.32 -22.55
C GLN A 118 3.88 9.55 -22.29
N GLN A 119 4.98 9.89 -22.97
CA GLN A 119 6.26 9.17 -22.82
C GLN A 119 6.84 9.34 -21.41
N LEU A 120 6.73 10.54 -20.82
CA LEU A 120 7.22 10.81 -19.47
C LEU A 120 6.43 9.99 -18.44
N ARG A 121 5.09 9.98 -18.57
CA ARG A 121 4.20 9.18 -17.71
C ARG A 121 4.51 7.68 -17.78
N ILE A 122 4.78 7.13 -18.96
CA ILE A 122 5.16 5.72 -19.10
C ILE A 122 6.52 5.44 -18.44
N ARG A 123 7.50 6.33 -18.62
CA ARG A 123 8.84 6.18 -18.02
C ARG A 123 8.78 6.27 -16.50
N SER A 124 8.03 7.22 -15.94
CA SER A 124 7.88 7.38 -14.49
C SER A 124 7.25 6.13 -13.87
N MET A 125 6.14 5.61 -14.43
CA MET A 125 5.49 4.40 -13.93
C MET A 125 6.43 3.19 -13.93
N ARG A 126 7.14 2.95 -15.04
CA ARG A 126 8.08 1.83 -15.13
C ARG A 126 9.24 1.95 -14.14
N LEU A 127 9.80 3.16 -14.01
CA LEU A 127 10.89 3.40 -13.08
C LEU A 127 10.43 3.21 -11.63
N ALA A 128 9.25 3.72 -11.27
CA ALA A 128 8.67 3.54 -9.94
C ALA A 128 8.43 2.05 -9.63
N GLN A 129 7.89 1.28 -10.57
CA GLN A 129 7.69 -0.16 -10.41
C GLN A 129 9.01 -0.93 -10.25
N LEU A 130 10.02 -0.62 -11.07
CA LEU A 130 11.32 -1.29 -10.99
C LEU A 130 12.06 -0.94 -9.69
N LEU A 131 12.06 0.34 -9.31
CA LEU A 131 12.72 0.82 -8.10
C LEU A 131 12.05 0.25 -6.85
N SER A 132 10.71 0.33 -6.74
CA SER A 132 9.97 -0.24 -5.62
C SER A 132 10.10 -1.76 -5.57
N GLY A 133 10.04 -2.44 -6.72
CA GLY A 133 10.25 -3.89 -6.82
C GLY A 133 11.64 -4.30 -6.31
N ALA A 134 12.69 -3.58 -6.71
CA ALA A 134 14.04 -3.81 -6.20
C ALA A 134 14.14 -3.57 -4.69
N ILE A 135 13.57 -2.47 -4.18
CA ILE A 135 13.53 -2.16 -2.75
C ILE A 135 12.82 -3.28 -1.98
N TYR A 136 11.65 -3.73 -2.43
CA TYR A 136 10.90 -4.80 -1.77
C TYR A 136 11.67 -6.12 -1.74
N LEU A 137 12.28 -6.53 -2.85
CA LEU A 137 13.05 -7.77 -2.91
C LEU A 137 14.28 -7.73 -2.00
N VAL A 138 15.03 -6.63 -2.01
CA VAL A 138 16.20 -6.44 -1.14
C VAL A 138 15.77 -6.39 0.32
N PHE A 139 14.71 -5.64 0.64
CA PHE A 139 14.18 -5.57 2.00
C PHE A 139 13.76 -6.94 2.52
N ILE A 140 12.99 -7.72 1.75
CA ILE A 140 12.56 -9.07 2.14
C ILE A 140 13.77 -9.96 2.40
N ALA A 141 14.77 -9.94 1.51
CA ALA A 141 15.98 -10.74 1.68
C ALA A 141 16.74 -10.38 2.98
N LEU A 142 16.87 -9.08 3.29
CA LEU A 142 17.58 -8.58 4.46
C LEU A 142 16.79 -8.66 5.78
N VAL A 143 15.46 -8.64 5.73
CA VAL A 143 14.65 -8.74 6.97
C VAL A 143 14.40 -10.20 7.37
N THR A 144 14.48 -11.13 6.42
CA THR A 144 14.19 -12.56 6.67
C THR A 144 14.99 -13.15 7.84
N PRO A 145 16.30 -12.90 8.00
CA PRO A 145 17.06 -13.42 9.13
C PRO A 145 16.57 -12.91 10.50
N LEU A 146 15.97 -11.73 10.55
CA LEU A 146 15.44 -11.13 11.77
C LEU A 146 14.08 -11.71 12.18
N LEU A 147 13.39 -12.43 11.29
CA LEU A 147 12.08 -13.02 11.61
C LEU A 147 12.16 -14.03 12.76
N GLY A 148 13.34 -14.57 13.08
CA GLY A 148 13.56 -15.39 14.28
C GLY A 148 13.34 -14.63 15.60
N TYR A 149 13.38 -13.29 15.59
CA TYR A 149 13.08 -12.46 16.76
C TYR A 149 11.60 -12.09 16.91
N LEU A 150 10.73 -12.58 16.02
CA LEU A 150 9.29 -12.37 16.16
C LEU A 150 8.80 -13.05 17.45
N PRO A 151 8.09 -12.32 18.34
CA PRO A 151 7.49 -12.94 19.50
C PRO A 151 6.44 -13.97 19.08
N GLU A 152 6.45 -15.15 19.72
CA GLU A 152 5.44 -16.17 19.47
C GLU A 152 4.02 -15.60 19.67
N GLY A 153 3.16 -15.75 18.65
CA GLY A 153 1.76 -15.30 18.71
C GLY A 153 1.52 -13.80 18.50
N LYS A 154 2.54 -12.98 18.18
CA LYS A 154 2.39 -11.54 17.89
C LYS A 154 2.94 -11.15 16.51
N VAL A 155 2.36 -11.74 15.46
CA VAL A 155 2.60 -11.28 14.08
C VAL A 155 1.53 -10.25 13.76
N ASP A 156 1.85 -8.98 14.01
CA ASP A 156 0.99 -7.85 13.65
C ASP A 156 1.75 -6.85 12.77
N GLU A 157 1.04 -5.91 12.17
CA GLU A 157 1.55 -5.00 11.14
C GLU A 157 2.67 -4.07 11.65
N THR A 158 2.76 -3.90 12.97
CA THR A 158 3.77 -3.11 13.67
C THR A 158 4.96 -3.92 14.16
N ALA A 159 4.96 -5.25 13.99
CA ALA A 159 6.02 -6.14 14.47
C ALA A 159 7.40 -5.80 13.88
N ILE A 160 7.42 -5.15 12.71
CA ILE A 160 8.64 -4.63 12.08
C ILE A 160 9.39 -3.64 13.00
N ILE A 161 8.67 -2.86 13.81
CA ILE A 161 9.24 -1.90 14.77
C ILE A 161 10.03 -2.65 15.85
N THR A 162 9.47 -3.72 16.38
CA THR A 162 10.11 -4.54 17.42
C THR A 162 11.33 -5.27 16.88
N ILE A 163 11.24 -5.93 15.72
CA ILE A 163 12.38 -6.71 15.21
C ILE A 163 13.54 -5.81 14.78
N THR A 164 13.27 -4.64 14.19
CA THR A 164 14.34 -3.70 13.78
C THR A 164 15.00 -2.97 14.93
N SER A 165 14.42 -2.99 16.13
CA SER A 165 15.08 -2.47 17.33
C SER A 165 16.38 -3.22 17.68
N HIS A 166 16.51 -4.49 17.24
CA HIS A 166 17.72 -5.29 17.39
C HIS A 166 18.85 -4.84 16.45
N VAL A 167 18.53 -4.12 15.38
CA VAL A 167 19.50 -3.64 14.39
C VAL A 167 20.10 -2.30 14.82
N ALA A 168 19.26 -1.35 15.20
CA ALA A 168 19.68 -0.06 15.73
C ALA A 168 18.55 0.62 16.52
N THR A 169 18.92 1.28 17.61
CA THR A 169 17.98 1.96 18.53
C THR A 169 17.16 3.07 17.87
N VAL A 170 17.67 3.69 16.80
CA VAL A 170 17.01 4.77 16.08
C VAL A 170 15.99 4.29 15.03
N LEU A 171 16.13 3.04 14.54
CA LEU A 171 15.29 2.53 13.45
C LEU A 171 13.79 2.47 13.78
N PRO A 172 13.36 2.05 14.99
CA PRO A 172 11.95 2.10 15.38
C PRO A 172 11.30 3.48 15.16
N LEU A 173 11.96 4.54 15.61
CA LEU A 173 11.46 5.91 15.46
C LEU A 173 11.42 6.33 13.98
N MET A 174 12.46 6.01 13.22
CA MET A 174 12.51 6.30 11.78
C MET A 174 11.38 5.57 11.03
N LEU A 175 11.08 4.32 11.38
CA LEU A 175 9.99 3.56 10.76
C LEU A 175 8.62 4.14 11.09
N ILE A 176 8.39 4.60 12.31
CA ILE A 176 7.15 5.30 12.68
C ILE A 176 7.00 6.57 11.84
N VAL A 177 8.05 7.38 11.75
CA VAL A 177 8.03 8.60 10.91
C VAL A 177 7.76 8.26 9.45
N ALA A 178 8.47 7.28 8.88
CA ALA A 178 8.26 6.83 7.51
C ALA A 178 6.84 6.31 7.26
N ALA A 179 6.30 5.52 8.18
CA ALA A 179 4.93 5.01 8.11
C ALA A 179 3.93 6.16 8.13
N VAL A 180 4.04 7.10 9.08
CA VAL A 180 3.16 8.28 9.15
C VAL A 180 3.17 9.06 7.83
N MET A 181 4.35 9.38 7.32
CA MET A 181 4.49 10.13 6.08
C MET A 181 3.96 9.35 4.86
N SER A 182 4.20 8.03 4.81
CA SER A 182 3.79 7.20 3.67
C SER A 182 2.28 7.02 3.64
N GLN A 183 1.71 6.63 4.77
CA GLN A 183 0.29 6.34 4.88
C GLN A 183 -0.56 7.60 4.76
N PHE A 184 -0.11 8.73 5.30
CA PHE A 184 -0.82 10.01 5.15
C PHE A 184 -0.83 10.47 3.68
N SER A 185 0.33 10.45 3.00
CA SER A 185 0.45 10.80 1.58
C SER A 185 -0.43 9.90 0.71
N ALA A 186 -0.41 8.58 0.93
CA ALA A 186 -1.25 7.64 0.20
C ALA A 186 -2.75 7.90 0.44
N ALA A 187 -3.15 8.23 1.67
CA ALA A 187 -4.55 8.57 1.96
C ALA A 187 -5.00 9.85 1.27
N VAL A 188 -4.16 10.90 1.24
CA VAL A 188 -4.48 12.16 0.54
C VAL A 188 -4.58 11.92 -0.97
N ALA A 189 -3.64 11.19 -1.56
CA ALA A 189 -3.64 10.85 -2.98
C ALA A 189 -4.89 10.04 -3.38
N ASP A 190 -5.27 9.05 -2.58
CA ASP A 190 -6.51 8.29 -2.79
C ASP A 190 -7.76 9.18 -2.70
N THR A 191 -7.77 10.16 -1.77
CA THR A 191 -8.90 11.10 -1.61
C THR A 191 -9.06 11.93 -2.87
N LEU A 192 -7.96 12.48 -3.36
CA LEU A 192 -7.87 13.27 -4.58
C LEU A 192 -8.34 12.45 -5.79
N GLY A 193 -7.75 11.28 -5.99
CA GLY A 193 -8.08 10.41 -7.13
C GLY A 193 -9.53 9.96 -7.11
N SER A 194 -10.02 9.47 -5.97
CA SER A 194 -11.41 8.99 -5.84
C SER A 194 -12.42 10.13 -5.97
N GLY A 195 -12.17 11.28 -5.34
CA GLY A 195 -13.08 12.41 -5.42
C GLY A 195 -13.12 13.07 -6.80
N GLY A 196 -11.98 13.14 -7.49
CA GLY A 196 -11.89 13.61 -8.88
C GLY A 196 -12.64 12.69 -9.84
N LEU A 197 -12.40 11.37 -9.77
CA LEU A 197 -13.09 10.38 -10.59
C LEU A 197 -14.61 10.40 -10.38
N LEU A 198 -15.06 10.54 -9.13
CA LEU A 198 -16.49 10.60 -8.82
C LEU A 198 -17.14 11.88 -9.37
N ALA A 199 -16.44 13.01 -9.33
CA ALA A 199 -16.92 14.26 -9.93
C ALA A 199 -17.00 14.16 -11.47
N GLU A 200 -15.99 13.57 -12.11
CA GLU A 200 -15.95 13.36 -13.57
C GLU A 200 -17.08 12.42 -14.02
N ARG A 201 -17.23 11.27 -13.35
CA ARG A 201 -18.24 10.25 -13.70
C ARG A 201 -19.68 10.69 -13.43
N THR A 202 -19.90 11.65 -12.54
CA THR A 202 -21.21 12.25 -12.31
C THR A 202 -21.52 13.43 -13.24
N GLY A 203 -20.65 13.71 -14.22
CA GLY A 203 -20.81 14.85 -15.12
C GLY A 203 -20.80 16.20 -14.38
N GLY A 204 -20.13 16.28 -13.23
CA GLY A 204 -20.07 17.47 -12.38
C GLY A 204 -21.24 17.66 -11.41
N TRP A 205 -22.24 16.76 -11.38
CA TRP A 205 -23.36 16.86 -10.43
C TRP A 205 -22.90 16.79 -8.97
N LEU A 206 -21.82 16.03 -8.71
CA LEU A 206 -21.12 16.01 -7.45
C LEU A 206 -19.79 16.78 -7.60
N SER A 207 -19.67 17.93 -6.95
CA SER A 207 -18.40 18.66 -6.94
C SER A 207 -17.31 17.84 -6.21
N SER A 208 -16.05 17.99 -6.61
CA SER A 208 -14.92 17.25 -6.01
C SER A 208 -14.88 17.40 -4.49
N ARG A 209 -15.26 18.57 -3.97
CA ARG A 209 -15.36 18.85 -2.52
C ARG A 209 -16.39 17.97 -1.82
N ARG A 210 -17.57 17.79 -2.41
CA ARG A 210 -18.61 16.89 -1.87
C ARG A 210 -18.22 15.43 -2.04
N ALA A 211 -17.53 15.10 -3.13
CA ALA A 211 -16.98 13.76 -3.34
C ALA A 211 -15.92 13.40 -2.27
N TYR A 212 -15.04 14.31 -1.89
CA TYR A 212 -14.08 14.09 -0.78
C TYR A 212 -14.78 13.79 0.53
N ALA A 213 -15.84 14.55 0.87
CA ALA A 213 -16.62 14.32 2.09
C ALA A 213 -17.32 12.95 2.05
N LEU A 214 -17.89 12.56 0.90
CA LEU A 214 -18.55 11.26 0.74
C LEU A 214 -17.57 10.09 0.89
N VAL A 215 -16.43 10.15 0.20
CA VAL A 215 -15.39 9.11 0.27
C VAL A 215 -14.83 9.01 1.71
N THR A 216 -14.65 10.14 2.38
CA THR A 216 -14.23 10.17 3.79
C THR A 216 -15.27 9.53 4.70
N ALA A 217 -16.56 9.85 4.54
CA ALA A 217 -17.63 9.26 5.35
C ALA A 217 -17.72 7.74 5.18
N LEU A 218 -17.59 7.24 3.94
CA LEU A 218 -17.54 5.81 3.65
C LEU A 218 -16.31 5.15 4.27
N ALA A 219 -15.14 5.81 4.22
CA ALA A 219 -13.93 5.32 4.86
C ALA A 219 -14.08 5.23 6.38
N ILE A 220 -14.70 6.23 7.03
CA ILE A 220 -14.98 6.20 8.47
C ILE A 220 -15.90 5.03 8.79
N ALA A 221 -16.99 4.82 8.02
CA ALA A 221 -17.87 3.69 8.22
C ALA A 221 -17.12 2.35 8.16
N LEU A 222 -16.22 2.17 7.18
CA LEU A 222 -15.41 0.96 7.05
C LEU A 222 -14.50 0.70 8.27
N ILE A 223 -13.92 1.73 8.88
CA ILE A 223 -13.04 1.60 10.06
C ILE A 223 -13.77 1.00 11.27
N TRP A 224 -15.07 1.27 11.41
CA TRP A 224 -15.88 0.80 12.52
C TRP A 224 -16.60 -0.52 12.22
N LEU A 225 -16.79 -0.85 10.95
CA LEU A 225 -17.56 -2.03 10.52
C LEU A 225 -16.69 -3.25 10.18
N ALA A 226 -15.42 -3.06 9.83
CA ALA A 226 -14.56 -4.14 9.33
C ALA A 226 -13.20 -4.19 10.02
N ASN A 227 -12.61 -5.39 10.06
CA ASN A 227 -11.23 -5.56 10.52
C ASN A 227 -10.24 -5.08 9.43
N ILE A 228 -9.05 -4.61 9.83
CA ILE A 228 -8.03 -4.12 8.90
C ILE A 228 -7.65 -5.18 7.85
N PHE A 229 -7.49 -6.45 8.25
CA PHE A 229 -7.16 -7.54 7.33
C PHE A 229 -8.26 -7.83 6.30
N GLU A 230 -9.52 -7.65 6.68
CA GLU A 230 -10.66 -7.76 5.78
C GLU A 230 -10.68 -6.60 4.79
N ILE A 231 -10.47 -5.37 5.28
CA ILE A 231 -10.36 -4.16 4.44
C ILE A 231 -9.25 -4.34 3.39
N ILE A 232 -8.09 -4.87 3.80
CA ILE A 232 -6.97 -5.15 2.88
C ILE A 232 -7.39 -6.15 1.81
N THR A 233 -8.05 -7.24 2.23
CA THR A 233 -8.45 -8.31 1.29
C THR A 233 -9.47 -7.81 0.27
N TRP A 234 -10.52 -7.11 0.73
CA TRP A 234 -11.53 -6.55 -0.17
C TRP A 234 -10.94 -5.52 -1.13
N ALA A 235 -10.04 -4.66 -0.65
CA ALA A 235 -9.33 -3.73 -1.49
C ALA A 235 -8.47 -4.47 -2.54
N SER A 236 -7.64 -5.43 -2.12
CA SER A 236 -6.84 -6.27 -3.02
C SER A 236 -7.69 -6.93 -4.11
N GLN A 237 -8.85 -7.50 -3.76
CA GLN A 237 -9.76 -8.13 -4.72
C GLN A 237 -10.36 -7.11 -5.71
N ALA A 238 -10.78 -5.94 -5.23
CA ALA A 238 -11.33 -4.88 -6.07
C ALA A 238 -10.30 -4.36 -7.08
N PHE A 239 -9.07 -4.11 -6.65
CA PHE A 239 -7.99 -3.71 -7.53
C PHE A 239 -7.54 -4.83 -8.48
N ALA A 240 -7.52 -6.09 -8.02
CA ALA A 240 -7.29 -7.24 -8.90
C ALA A 240 -8.35 -7.32 -10.01
N ALA A 241 -9.62 -7.10 -9.69
CA ALA A 241 -10.71 -7.07 -10.67
C ALA A 241 -10.57 -5.90 -11.65
N TYR A 242 -10.13 -4.74 -11.16
CA TYR A 242 -9.85 -3.58 -12.00
C TYR A 242 -8.69 -3.84 -12.98
N TYR A 243 -7.58 -4.40 -12.51
CA TYR A 243 -6.46 -4.80 -13.37
C TYR A 243 -6.82 -5.95 -14.31
N LEU A 244 -7.71 -6.86 -13.89
CA LEU A 244 -8.24 -7.91 -14.75
C LEU A 244 -8.95 -7.29 -15.96
N ALA A 245 -9.81 -6.29 -15.75
CA ALA A 245 -10.47 -5.58 -16.85
C ALA A 245 -9.44 -4.92 -17.78
N GLN A 246 -8.43 -4.24 -17.24
CA GLN A 246 -7.36 -3.63 -18.05
C GLN A 246 -6.59 -4.68 -18.87
N THR A 247 -6.21 -5.80 -18.27
CA THR A 247 -5.43 -6.85 -18.94
C THR A 247 -6.22 -7.58 -20.03
N VAL A 248 -7.52 -7.79 -19.82
CA VAL A 248 -8.43 -8.33 -20.86
C VAL A 248 -8.53 -7.37 -22.05
N THR A 249 -8.66 -6.06 -21.80
CA THR A 249 -8.67 -5.07 -22.92
C THR A 249 -7.34 -5.03 -23.66
N ALA A 250 -6.21 -5.11 -22.95
CA ALA A 250 -4.88 -5.16 -23.53
C ALA A 250 -4.66 -6.44 -24.36
N GLN A 251 -5.12 -7.59 -23.86
CA GLN A 251 -5.11 -8.87 -24.59
C GLN A 251 -5.88 -8.75 -25.91
N TRP A 252 -7.09 -8.20 -25.87
CA TRP A 252 -7.93 -8.05 -27.06
C TRP A 252 -7.27 -7.15 -28.10
N LEU A 253 -6.69 -6.03 -27.68
CA LEU A 253 -5.98 -5.11 -28.55
C LEU A 253 -4.72 -5.76 -29.17
N ALA A 254 -3.93 -6.49 -28.37
CA ALA A 254 -2.75 -7.19 -28.83
C ALA A 254 -3.09 -8.26 -29.88
N ARG A 255 -4.19 -9.01 -29.70
CA ARG A 255 -4.69 -9.95 -30.71
C ARG A 255 -5.06 -9.26 -32.01
N ARG A 256 -5.77 -8.13 -31.94
CA ARG A 256 -6.14 -7.34 -33.13
C ARG A 256 -4.94 -6.78 -33.89
N ARG A 257 -3.83 -6.54 -33.20
CA ARG A 257 -2.56 -6.07 -33.80
C ARG A 257 -1.65 -7.20 -34.29
N GLY A 258 -2.06 -8.46 -34.18
CA GLY A 258 -1.22 -9.61 -34.54
C GLY A 258 -0.07 -9.89 -33.54
N GLU A 259 -0.06 -9.23 -32.39
CA GLU A 259 0.98 -9.38 -31.37
C GLU A 259 0.68 -10.60 -30.47
N HIS A 260 0.67 -11.81 -31.05
CA HIS A 260 0.23 -13.03 -30.38
C HIS A 260 0.99 -13.34 -29.08
N GLY A 261 2.30 -13.07 -29.02
CA GLY A 261 3.10 -13.26 -27.81
C GLY A 261 2.65 -12.35 -26.64
N ARG A 262 2.41 -11.07 -26.93
CA ARG A 262 1.89 -10.12 -25.91
C ARG A 262 0.46 -10.46 -25.52
N ALA A 263 -0.37 -10.89 -26.47
CA ALA A 263 -1.71 -11.36 -26.17
C ALA A 263 -1.68 -12.57 -25.21
N MET A 264 -0.76 -13.51 -25.41
CA MET A 264 -0.60 -14.64 -24.49
C MET A 264 -0.16 -14.18 -23.09
N ALA A 265 0.82 -13.27 -23.00
CA ALA A 265 1.26 -12.72 -21.72
C ALA A 265 0.11 -12.01 -20.96
N PHE A 266 -0.69 -11.20 -21.64
CA PHE A 266 -1.86 -10.56 -21.03
C PHE A 266 -2.94 -11.58 -20.62
N ALA A 267 -3.13 -12.65 -21.38
CA ALA A 267 -4.06 -13.72 -21.02
C ALA A 267 -3.63 -14.46 -19.75
N LEU A 268 -2.34 -14.79 -19.62
CA LEU A 268 -1.79 -15.41 -18.41
C LEU A 268 -1.94 -14.49 -17.19
N LEU A 269 -1.67 -13.20 -17.37
CA LEU A 269 -1.87 -12.21 -16.31
C LEU A 269 -3.34 -12.06 -15.91
N ALA A 270 -4.27 -12.10 -16.88
CA ALA A 270 -5.70 -12.10 -16.61
C ALA A 270 -6.14 -13.33 -15.79
N VAL A 271 -5.62 -14.52 -16.11
CA VAL A 271 -5.92 -15.74 -15.32
C VAL A 271 -5.41 -15.60 -13.88
N LEU A 272 -4.20 -15.06 -13.68
CA LEU A 272 -3.65 -14.81 -12.35
C LEU A 272 -4.51 -13.81 -11.57
N LEU A 273 -4.87 -12.68 -12.19
CA LEU A 273 -5.69 -11.65 -11.55
C LEU A 273 -7.09 -12.16 -11.20
N LEU A 274 -7.69 -12.98 -12.08
CA LEU A 274 -8.96 -13.66 -11.79
C LEU A 274 -8.82 -14.58 -10.57
N ALA A 275 -7.73 -15.35 -10.49
CA ALA A 275 -7.48 -16.21 -9.33
C ALA A 275 -7.33 -15.39 -8.04
N ILE A 276 -6.65 -14.24 -8.08
CA ILE A 276 -6.54 -13.32 -6.92
C ILE A 276 -7.92 -12.79 -6.53
N THR A 277 -8.70 -12.29 -7.48
CA THR A 277 -10.05 -11.77 -7.21
C THR A 277 -10.95 -12.80 -6.54
N LEU A 278 -10.87 -14.07 -6.95
CA LEU A 278 -11.76 -15.13 -6.45
C LEU A 278 -11.25 -15.82 -5.19
N PHE A 279 -9.94 -15.98 -5.02
CA PHE A 279 -9.36 -16.87 -4.02
C PHE A 279 -8.46 -16.19 -2.98
N ALA A 280 -8.25 -14.87 -3.06
CA ALA A 280 -7.52 -14.13 -2.02
C ALA A 280 -8.14 -14.35 -0.63
N ARG A 281 -7.28 -14.47 0.38
CA ARG A 281 -7.68 -14.57 1.79
C ARG A 281 -6.95 -13.53 2.63
N PRO A 282 -7.56 -13.05 3.73
CA PRO A 282 -6.88 -12.21 4.69
C PRO A 282 -5.68 -12.95 5.30
N VAL A 283 -4.65 -12.16 5.61
CA VAL A 283 -3.52 -12.61 6.41
C VAL A 283 -3.92 -12.36 7.86
N GLY A 284 -4.25 -13.40 8.61
CA GLY A 284 -4.74 -13.29 10.00
C GLY A 284 -5.96 -14.15 10.28
#